data_AF-A0A7K4HAH9-F1
#
_entry.id   AF-A0A7K4HAH9-F1
#
_cell.length_a   1.000
_cell.length_b   1.000
_cell.length_c   1.000
_cell.angle_alpha   90.00
_cell.angle_beta   90.00
_cell.angle_gamma   90.00
#
_symmetry.space_group_name_H-M   'P 1'
#
loop_
_entity.id
_entity.type
_entity.pdbx_description
1 polymer ?
#
loop_
_entity_poly.entity_id
_entity_poly.type
_entity_poly.pdbx_seq_one_letter_code
_entity_poly.pdbx_strand_id
1 'polypeptide(L)' 'MLFLYLQIDDFQVPSITIWVLAWIFLFIGFFSLAILIVYTRYGRELSIKLSIISISIAAILLGFAFHFFLITFGI' A
#
# COMPACT_ATOMS: atom_id res chain seq x y z
N MET A 1 -23.10 17.73 -24.26
CA MET A 1 -23.46 16.30 -24.35
C MET A 1 -22.34 15.36 -23.91
N LEU A 2 -21.06 15.60 -24.25
CA LEU A 2 -19.94 14.76 -23.76
C LEU A 2 -19.86 14.71 -22.22
N PHE A 3 -20.08 15.86 -21.55
CA PHE A 3 -20.11 15.96 -20.08
C PHE A 3 -21.26 15.20 -19.42
N LEU A 4 -22.39 14.99 -20.11
CA LEU A 4 -23.51 14.20 -19.59
C LEU A 4 -23.23 12.69 -19.74
N TYR A 5 -22.49 12.30 -20.77
CA TYR A 5 -22.09 10.90 -20.97
C TYR A 5 -21.09 10.44 -19.90
N LEU A 6 -20.11 11.29 -19.55
CA LEU A 6 -19.18 11.03 -18.43
C LEU A 6 -19.85 11.03 -17.04
N GLN A 7 -21.06 11.56 -16.91
CA GLN A 7 -21.83 11.54 -15.67
C GLN A 7 -22.72 10.28 -15.56
N ILE A 8 -22.92 9.55 -16.66
CA ILE A 8 -23.71 8.31 -16.72
C ILE A 8 -22.81 7.09 -16.47
N ASP A 9 -21.53 7.18 -16.80
CA ASP A 9 -20.52 6.26 -16.28
C ASP A 9 -20.15 6.73 -14.87
N ASP A 10 -20.46 5.93 -13.85
CA ASP A 10 -20.05 6.11 -12.43
C ASP A 10 -18.52 6.02 -12.24
N PHE A 11 -17.73 6.47 -13.23
CA PHE A 11 -16.30 6.55 -13.18
C PHE A 11 -15.92 7.74 -12.29
N GLN A 12 -16.04 7.52 -10.98
CA GLN A 12 -15.57 8.45 -9.97
C GLN A 12 -14.08 8.69 -10.24
N VAL A 13 -13.74 9.90 -10.67
CA VAL A 13 -12.35 10.31 -10.85
C VAL A 13 -11.61 9.98 -9.56
N PRO A 14 -10.50 9.22 -9.61
CA PRO A 14 -9.84 8.79 -8.40
C PRO A 14 -9.44 10.00 -7.58
N SER A 15 -9.80 10.01 -6.29
CA SER A 15 -9.38 11.08 -5.40
C SER A 15 -7.86 11.18 -5.43
N ILE A 16 -7.33 12.33 -5.86
CA ILE A 16 -5.89 12.60 -5.93
C ILE A 16 -5.23 12.29 -4.57
N THR A 17 -5.93 12.56 -3.47
CA THR A 17 -5.48 12.23 -2.12
C THR A 17 -5.27 10.74 -1.92
N ILE A 18 -6.22 9.89 -2.35
CA ILE A 18 -6.12 8.42 -2.23
C ILE A 18 -4.97 7.91 -3.10
N TRP A 19 -4.82 8.47 -4.31
CA TRP A 19 -3.74 8.09 -5.22
C TRP A 19 -2.35 8.41 -4.63
N VAL A 20 -2.17 9.61 -4.06
CA VAL A 20 -0.92 9.99 -3.38
C VAL A 20 -0.66 9.11 -2.15
N LEU A 21 -1.69 8.83 -1.34
CA LEU A 21 -1.57 7.95 -0.19
C LEU A 21 -1.18 6.52 -0.59
N ALA A 22 -1.73 6.00 -1.69
CA ALA A 22 -1.38 4.68 -2.22
C ALA A 22 0.13 4.56 -2.47
N TRP A 23 0.73 5.55 -3.13
CA TRP A 23 2.18 5.58 -3.39
C TRP A 23 2.99 5.71 -2.11
N ILE A 24 2.60 6.58 -1.18
CA ILE A 24 3.30 6.74 0.10
C ILE A 24 3.32 5.42 0.87
N PHE A 25 2.16 4.77 1.01
CA PHE A 25 2.04 3.49 1.70
C PHE A 25 2.83 2.39 0.98
N LEU A 26 2.85 2.39 -0.35
CA LEU A 26 3.61 1.42 -1.14
C LEU A 26 5.11 1.54 -0.89
N PHE A 27 5.66 2.76 -0.96
CA PHE A 27 7.09 3.00 -0.73
C PHE A 27 7.52 2.65 0.69
N ILE A 28 6.75 3.08 1.70
CA ILE A 28 7.06 2.76 3.10
C ILE A 28 6.89 1.25 3.35
N GLY A 29 5.88 0.62 2.75
CA GLY A 29 5.65 -0.82 2.83
C GLY A 29 6.80 -1.64 2.25
N PHE A 30 7.27 -1.29 1.05
CA PHE A 30 8.44 -1.94 0.45
C PHE A 30 9.72 -1.70 1.24
N PHE A 31 9.91 -0.49 1.76
CA PHE A 31 11.07 -0.18 2.61
C PHE A 31 11.05 -1.01 3.91
N SER A 32 9.89 -1.12 4.56
CA SER A 32 9.69 -1.96 5.73
C SER A 32 9.96 -3.44 5.43
N LEU A 33 9.48 -3.94 4.28
CA LEU A 33 9.75 -5.30 3.83
C LEU A 33 11.24 -5.53 3.55
N ALA A 34 11.93 -4.58 2.92
CA ALA A 34 13.37 -4.65 2.68
C ALA A 34 14.15 -4.72 4.00
N ILE A 35 13.79 -3.90 4.99
CA ILE A 35 14.37 -3.96 6.33
C ILE A 35 14.15 -5.34 6.96
N LEU A 36 12.94 -5.90 6.86
CA LEU A 36 12.65 -7.24 7.36
C LEU A 36 13.53 -8.30 6.68
N ILE A 37 13.71 -8.24 5.36
CA ILE A 37 14.57 -9.16 4.61
C ILE A 37 16.03 -9.04 5.08
N VAL A 38 16.54 -7.82 5.23
CA VAL A 38 17.90 -7.58 5.73
C VAL A 38 18.04 -8.10 7.16
N TYR A 39 17.07 -7.82 8.02
CA TYR A 39 17.09 -8.25 9.42
C TYR A 39 17.04 -9.78 9.55
N THR A 40 16.18 -10.44 8.78
CA THR A 40 16.07 -11.91 8.80
C THR A 40 17.30 -12.60 8.23
N ARG A 41 17.98 -11.99 7.24
CA ARG A 41 19.17 -12.57 6.60
C ARG A 41 20.46 -12.35 7.39
N TYR A 42 20.64 -11.18 7.99
CA TYR A 42 21.91 -10.78 8.60
C TYR A 42 21.84 -10.61 10.14
N GLY A 43 20.65 -10.70 10.74
CA GLY A 43 20.49 -10.64 12.18
C GLY A 43 21.10 -11.87 12.86
N ARG A 44 22.18 -11.68 13.65
CA ARG A 44 22.79 -12.76 14.46
C ARG A 44 21.81 -13.36 15.47
N GLU A 45 20.90 -12.55 15.99
CA GLU A 45 19.86 -12.97 16.92
C GLU A 45 18.51 -12.46 16.42
N LEU A 46 17.76 -13.37 15.82
CA LEU A 46 16.46 -13.09 15.24
C LEU A 46 15.42 -13.03 16.37
N SER A 47 15.06 -11.82 16.80
CA SER A 47 14.00 -11.66 17.80
C SER A 47 12.65 -11.96 17.16
N ILE A 48 12.00 -13.03 17.64
CA ILE A 48 10.66 -13.43 17.17
C ILE A 48 9.67 -12.27 17.33
N LYS A 49 9.74 -11.53 18.46
CA LYS A 49 8.87 -10.38 18.73
C LYS A 49 9.06 -9.28 17.69
N LEU A 50 10.32 -8.92 17.38
CA LEU A 50 10.60 -7.89 16.38
C LEU A 50 10.16 -8.32 14.98
N SER A 51 10.34 -9.60 14.66
CA SER A 51 9.92 -10.17 13.37
C SER A 51 8.41 -10.09 13.18
N ILE A 52 7.63 -10.47 14.20
CA ILE A 52 6.16 -10.39 14.15
C ILE A 52 5.71 -8.93 13.94
N ILE A 53 6.32 -7.99 14.65
CA ILE A 53 6.01 -6.56 14.52
C ILE A 53 6.35 -6.07 13.09
N SER A 54 7.54 -6.37 12.60
CA SER A 54 7.98 -5.96 11.26
C SER A 54 7.13 -6.58 10.15
N ILE A 55 6.76 -7.86 10.25
CA ILE A 55 5.83 -8.51 9.32
C ILE A 55 4.47 -7.82 9.34
N SER A 56 3.93 -7.57 10.54
CA SER A 56 2.61 -6.94 10.69
C SER A 56 2.59 -5.53 10.09
N ILE A 57 3.64 -4.73 10.34
CA ILE A 57 3.76 -3.38 9.79
C ILE A 57 3.85 -3.42 8.26
N ALA A 58 4.72 -4.26 7.71
CA ALA A 58 4.88 -4.38 6.25
C ALA A 58 3.57 -4.84 5.59
N ALA A 59 2.88 -5.83 6.17
CA ALA A 59 1.63 -6.36 5.66
C ALA A 59 0.50 -5.31 5.69
N ILE A 60 0.36 -4.56 6.79
CA ILE A 60 -0.64 -3.48 6.91
C ILE A 60 -0.37 -2.40 5.85
N LEU A 61 0.87 -1.92 5.77
CA LEU A 61 1.23 -0.83 4.84
C LEU A 61 1.02 -1.24 3.39
N LEU A 62 1.50 -2.42 2.98
CA LEU A 62 1.32 -2.92 1.63
C LEU A 62 -0.16 -3.24 1.35
N GLY A 63 -0.88 -3.82 2.30
CA GLY A 63 -2.31 -4.10 2.19
C GLY A 63 -3.12 -2.83 1.90
N PHE A 64 -2.89 -1.76 2.67
CA PHE A 64 -3.53 -0.47 2.42
C PHE A 64 -3.08 0.17 1.10
N ALA A 65 -1.80 0.06 0.73
CA ALA A 65 -1.33 0.54 -0.56
C ALA A 65 -2.11 -0.11 -1.72
N PHE A 66 -2.18 -1.45 -1.73
CA PHE A 66 -2.92 -2.19 -2.75
C PHE A 66 -4.41 -1.86 -2.72
N HIS A 67 -5.01 -1.78 -1.54
CA HIS A 67 -6.41 -1.39 -1.39
C HIS A 67 -6.70 -0.01 -2.02
N PHE A 68 -5.85 1.00 -1.76
CA PHE A 68 -6.01 2.33 -2.34
C PHE A 68 -5.79 2.36 -3.86
N PHE A 69 -4.87 1.55 -4.38
CA PHE A 69 -4.73 1.38 -5.83
C PHE A 69 -5.97 0.74 -6.44
N LEU A 70 -6.53 -0.31 -5.82
CA LEU A 70 -7.74 -0.97 -6.32
C LEU A 70 -8.94 -0.02 -6.36
N ILE A 71 -9.14 0.76 -5.30
CA ILE A 71 -10.18 1.80 -5.25
C ILE A 71 -9.99 2.83 -6.39
N THR A 72 -8.75 3.19 -6.71
CA THR A 72 -8.45 4.10 -7.83
C THR A 72 -8.90 3.53 -9.18
N PHE A 73 -8.95 2.20 -9.32
CA PHE A 73 -9.44 1.53 -10.53
C PHE A 73 -10.94 1.18 -10.45
N GLY A 74 -11.64 1.55 -9.38
CA GLY A 74 -13.05 1.23 -9.17
C GLY A 74 -13.30 -0.24 -8.78
N ILE A 75 -12.29 -0.93 -8.23
CA ILE A 75 -12.36 -2.31 -7.72
C ILE A 75 -12.36 -2.27 -6.19
#